data_AF-A0A934ZZP0-F1
#
_entry.id   AF-A0A934ZZP0-F1
#
_cell.length_a   1.000
_cell.length_b   1.000
_cell.length_c   1.000
_cell.angle_alpha   90.00
_cell.angle_beta   90.00
_cell.angle_gamma   90.00
#
_symmetry.space_group_name_H-M   'P 1'
#
loop_
_entity.id
_entity.type
_entity.pdbx_description
1 polymer ?
#
loop_
_entity_poly.entity_id
_entity_poly.type
_entity_poly.pdbx_seq_one_letter_code
_entity_poly.pdbx_strand_id
1 'polypeptide(L)' 'MQINRRKNFKLRALFDEAYERIEHVFSRQPPQGLPIEWVVFRTARATYPQLNTLDLYQFAVASSRVYRSRHPGAEGHLAF' A
#
# COMPACT_ATOMS: atom_id res chain seq x y z
N MET A 1 -21.33 -10.35 15.01
CA MET A 1 -20.24 -10.19 15.99
C MET A 1 -18.89 -10.44 15.31
N GLN A 2 -18.20 -9.41 14.81
CA GLN A 2 -16.76 -9.48 14.45
C GLN A 2 -16.15 -8.06 14.47
N ILE A 3 -16.04 -7.47 15.67
CA ILE A 3 -15.40 -6.15 15.91
C ILE A 3 -13.91 -6.34 16.26
N ASN A 4 -13.21 -7.21 15.53
CA ASN A 4 -11.74 -7.39 15.68
C ASN A 4 -10.95 -6.85 14.47
N ARG A 5 -11.60 -6.25 13.47
CA ARG A 5 -10.94 -5.71 12.25
C ARG A 5 -10.17 -4.39 12.45
N ARG A 6 -10.13 -3.81 13.66
CA ARG A 6 -9.61 -2.46 13.91
C ARG A 6 -8.41 -2.36 14.84
N LYS A 7 -7.71 -3.45 15.16
CA LYS A 7 -6.68 -3.45 16.22
C LYS A 7 -5.28 -2.99 15.82
N ASN A 8 -4.98 -2.75 14.53
CA ASN A 8 -3.64 -2.30 14.13
C ASN A 8 -3.50 -0.77 14.22
N PHE A 9 -3.63 -0.23 15.44
CA PHE A 9 -3.58 1.21 15.72
C PHE A 9 -2.26 1.84 15.29
N LYS A 10 -1.15 1.12 15.46
CA LYS A 10 0.18 1.55 15.02
C LYS A 10 0.22 1.75 13.50
N LEU A 11 -0.31 0.81 12.73
CA LEU A 11 -0.33 0.91 11.28
C LEU A 11 -1.22 2.06 10.81
N ARG A 12 -2.36 2.32 11.47
CA ARG A 12 -3.22 3.47 11.16
C ARG A 12 -2.53 4.80 11.43
N ALA A 13 -1.89 4.95 12.58
CA ALA A 13 -1.20 6.18 12.93
C ALA A 13 -0.06 6.50 11.94
N LEU A 14 0.61 5.46 11.44
CA LEU A 14 1.66 5.59 10.44
C LEU A 14 1.11 5.68 9.00
N PHE A 15 -0.16 5.34 8.76
CA PHE A 15 -0.66 5.11 7.41
C PHE A 15 -0.61 6.39 6.58
N ASP A 16 -1.12 7.50 7.09
CA ASP A 16 -1.20 8.74 6.32
C ASP A 16 0.19 9.25 5.93
N GLU A 17 1.12 9.32 6.90
CA GLU A 17 2.51 9.70 6.66
C GLU A 17 3.21 8.72 5.69
N ALA A 18 3.04 7.42 5.91
CA ALA A 18 3.65 6.41 5.06
C ALA A 18 3.08 6.42 3.64
N TYR A 19 1.78 6.69 3.51
CA TYR A 19 1.10 6.79 2.24
C TYR A 19 1.61 7.98 1.43
N GLU A 20 1.71 9.17 2.03
CA GLU A 20 2.26 10.37 1.36
C GLU A 20 3.68 10.12 0.83
N ARG A 21 4.52 9.41 1.59
CA ARG A 21 5.88 9.09 1.15
C ARG A 21 5.93 8.13 -0.02
N ILE A 22 4.97 7.22 -0.17
CA ILE A 22 4.98 6.19 -1.23
C ILE A 22 3.96 6.44 -2.34
N GLU A 23 3.11 7.47 -2.25
CA GLU A 23 2.04 7.73 -3.22
C GLU A 23 2.60 7.86 -4.64
N HIS A 24 3.76 8.52 -4.78
CA HIS A 24 4.49 8.66 -6.03
C HIS A 24 4.95 7.34 -6.68
N VAL A 25 4.89 6.21 -5.95
CA VAL A 25 5.21 4.88 -6.50
C VAL A 25 4.10 4.42 -7.44
N PHE A 26 2.84 4.78 -7.17
CA PHE A 26 1.69 4.36 -7.99
C PHE A 26 1.66 5.00 -9.38
N SER A 27 2.39 6.09 -9.59
CA SER A 27 2.56 6.68 -10.92
C SER A 27 3.66 6.01 -11.76
N ARG A 28 4.37 5.02 -11.19
CA ARG A 28 5.42 4.28 -11.90
C ARG A 28 4.84 3.02 -12.53
N GLN A 29 5.34 2.67 -13.70
CA GLN A 29 5.05 1.37 -14.28
C GLN A 29 5.79 0.28 -13.46
N PRO A 30 5.09 -0.76 -12.98
CA PRO A 30 5.74 -1.85 -12.28
C PRO A 30 6.62 -2.65 -13.27
N PRO A 31 7.63 -3.40 -12.77
CA PRO A 31 8.35 -4.36 -13.59
C PRO A 31 7.38 -5.32 -14.29
N GLN A 32 7.72 -5.77 -15.50
CA GLN A 32 6.82 -6.62 -16.30
C GLN A 32 6.34 -7.84 -15.51
N GLY A 33 5.00 -7.99 -15.45
CA GLY A 33 4.34 -9.13 -14.81
C GLY A 33 4.28 -9.10 -13.29
N LEU A 34 4.65 -7.99 -12.65
CA LEU A 34 4.48 -7.81 -11.21
C LEU A 34 3.39 -6.78 -10.90
N PRO A 35 2.56 -7.04 -9.87
CA PRO A 35 1.57 -6.07 -9.44
C PRO A 35 2.25 -4.87 -8.79
N ILE A 36 1.64 -3.69 -8.93
CA ILE A 36 2.11 -2.46 -8.28
C ILE A 36 2.20 -2.59 -6.76
N GLU A 37 1.36 -3.41 -6.13
CA GLU A 37 1.42 -3.77 -4.71
C GLU A 37 2.79 -4.34 -4.33
N TRP A 38 3.46 -5.08 -5.23
CA TRP A 38 4.80 -5.59 -5.00
C TRP A 38 5.82 -4.45 -4.89
N VAL A 39 5.72 -3.44 -5.76
CA VAL A 39 6.60 -2.27 -5.74
C VAL A 39 6.37 -1.47 -4.45
N VAL A 40 5.11 -1.27 -4.08
CA VAL A 40 4.74 -0.58 -2.82
C VAL A 40 5.28 -1.34 -1.62
N PHE A 41 5.13 -2.66 -1.58
CA PHE A 41 5.66 -3.51 -0.51
C PHE A 41 7.18 -3.37 -0.39
N ARG A 42 7.91 -3.43 -1.52
CA ARG A 42 9.37 -3.33 -1.55
C ARG A 42 9.85 -1.96 -1.08
N THR A 43 9.21 -0.89 -1.54
CA THR A 43 9.52 0.48 -1.10
C THR A 43 9.23 0.65 0.38
N ALA A 44 8.04 0.24 0.85
CA ALA A 44 7.66 0.34 2.25
C ALA A 44 8.57 -0.48 3.17
N ARG A 45 9.03 -1.66 2.74
CA ARG A 45 10.00 -2.46 3.50
C ARG A 45 11.35 -1.75 3.66
N ALA A 46 11.80 -1.03 2.63
CA ALA A 46 13.03 -0.26 2.70
C ALA A 46 12.90 0.97 3.61
N THR A 47 11.74 1.63 3.60
CA THR A 47 11.46 2.83 4.43
C THR A 47 11.13 2.48 5.88
N TYR A 48 10.47 1.35 6.12
CA TYR A 48 9.96 0.94 7.43
C TYR A 48 10.43 -0.46 7.83
N PRO A 49 11.75 -0.67 8.03
CA PRO A 49 12.30 -1.99 8.36
C PRO A 49 11.79 -2.56 9.69
N GLN A 50 11.23 -1.71 10.57
CA GLN A 50 10.61 -2.10 11.84
C GLN A 50 9.22 -2.74 11.71
N LEU A 51 8.59 -2.67 10.53
CA LEU A 51 7.31 -3.32 10.26
C LEU A 51 7.51 -4.76 9.82
N ASN A 52 6.66 -5.66 10.31
CA ASN A 52 6.70 -7.04 9.88
C ASN A 52 6.08 -7.23 8.48
N THR A 53 6.27 -8.41 7.88
CA THR A 53 5.75 -8.74 6.55
C THR A 53 4.22 -8.59 6.44
N LEU A 54 3.46 -8.94 7.47
CA LEU A 54 2.00 -8.84 7.45
C LEU A 54 1.54 -7.39 7.46
N ASP A 55 2.16 -6.54 8.29
CA ASP A 55 1.89 -5.11 8.35
C ASP A 55 2.19 -4.43 7.01
N LEU A 56 3.33 -4.77 6.39
CA LEU A 56 3.72 -4.25 5.07
C LEU A 56 2.77 -4.70 3.96
N TYR A 57 2.32 -5.96 4.00
CA TYR A 57 1.33 -6.46 3.04
C TYR A 57 -0.03 -5.75 3.21
N GLN A 58 -0.50 -5.61 4.45
CA GLN A 58 -1.73 -4.88 4.76
C GLN A 58 -1.64 -3.42 4.31
N PHE A 59 -0.50 -2.78 4.53
CA PHE A 59 -0.21 -1.44 4.06
C PHE A 59 -0.29 -1.36 2.53
N ALA A 60 0.40 -2.22 1.78
CA ALA A 60 0.40 -2.19 0.32
C ALA A 60 -1.01 -2.33 -0.27
N VAL A 61 -1.81 -3.28 0.23
CA VAL A 61 -3.19 -3.47 -0.22
C VAL A 61 -4.07 -2.27 0.11
N ALA A 62 -3.94 -1.70 1.31
CA ALA A 62 -4.70 -0.52 1.72
C ALA A 62 -4.33 0.71 0.87
N SER A 63 -3.04 0.93 0.63
CA SER A 63 -2.52 2.01 -0.21
C SER A 63 -3.06 1.93 -1.64
N SER A 64 -3.08 0.73 -2.24
CA SER A 64 -3.67 0.55 -3.58
C SER A 64 -5.16 0.90 -3.63
N ARG A 65 -5.93 0.57 -2.57
CA ARG A 65 -7.35 0.92 -2.50
C ARG A 65 -7.56 2.44 -2.39
N VAL A 66 -6.77 3.10 -1.55
CA VAL A 66 -6.83 4.55 -1.40
C VAL A 66 -6.47 5.22 -2.73
N TYR A 67 -5.39 4.79 -3.38
CA TYR A 67 -4.99 5.35 -4.66
C TYR A 67 -6.07 5.19 -5.74
N ARG A 68 -6.67 3.99 -5.87
CA ARG A 68 -7.81 3.75 -6.79
C ARG A 68 -9.01 4.66 -6.49
N SER A 69 -9.35 4.85 -5.21
CA SER A 69 -10.47 5.73 -4.83
C SER A 69 -10.24 7.21 -5.15
N ARG A 70 -8.97 7.66 -5.15
CA ARG A 70 -8.58 9.03 -5.48
C ARG A 70 -8.41 9.26 -6.98
N HIS A 71 -8.17 8.21 -7.75
CA HIS A 71 -7.91 8.25 -9.20
C HIS A 71 -8.88 7.33 -9.96
N PRO A 72 -10.17 7.69 -10.04
CA PRO A 72 -11.14 6.95 -10.84
C PRO A 72 -10.69 6.97 -12.32
N GLY A 73 -10.30 5.81 -12.85
CA GLY A 73 -9.72 5.66 -14.19
C GLY A 73 -8.32 5.03 -14.23
N ALA A 74 -7.65 4.89 -13.08
CA ALA A 74 -6.35 4.20 -12.98
C ALA A 74 -6.45 2.66 -13.01
N GLU A 75 -7.63 2.10 -13.31
CA GLU A 75 -7.91 0.65 -13.23
C GLU A 75 -7.01 -0.18 -14.15
N GLY A 76 -6.63 0.36 -15.32
CA GLY A 76 -5.74 -0.30 -16.27
C GLY A 76 -4.26 -0.32 -15.88
N HIS A 77 -3.83 0.49 -14.91
CA HIS A 77 -2.42 0.57 -14.47
C HIS A 77 -2.12 -0.29 -13.23
N LEU A 78 -3.17 -0.80 -12.58
CA LEU A 78 -3.10 -1.48 -11.29
C LEU A 78 -3.72 -2.89 -11.36
N ALA A 79 -3.91 -3.42 -12.57
CA ALA A 79 -4.43 -4.75 -12.83
C ALA A 79 -3.32 -5.66 -13.35
N PHE A 80 -3.24 -6.82 -12.69
CA PHE A 80 -2.34 -7.97 -12.87
C PHE A 80 -0.96 -7.86 -12.19
#